data_AF-A0A3D2FZI3-F1
#
_entry.id   AF-A0A3D2FZI3-F1
#
_cell.length_a   1.000
_cell.length_b   1.000
_cell.length_c   1.000
_cell.angle_alpha   90.00
_cell.angle_beta   90.00
_cell.angle_gamma   90.00
#
_symmetry.space_group_name_H-M   'P 1'
#
loop_
_entity.id
_entity.type
_entity.pdbx_description
1 polymer ?
#
loop_
_entity_poly.entity_id
_entity_poly.type
_entity_poly.pdbx_seq_one_letter_code
_entity_poly.pdbx_strand_id
1 'polypeptide(L)' 'MPRIVLRLGEEFSRIEPVGDTALRAESGVTLSRLTSFAAARSLAGLEFAHGIPGTLGGAVSMNAGAYGGEMKDV' A
#
# COMPACT_ATOMS: atom_id res chain seq x y z
N MET A 1 8.51 -22.30 23.55
CA MET A 1 8.90 -22.55 22.15
C MET A 1 9.49 -21.26 21.57
N PRO A 2 10.65 -21.28 20.91
CA PRO A 2 11.18 -20.09 20.24
C PRO A 2 10.24 -19.65 19.12
N ARG A 3 10.17 -18.34 18.86
CA ARG A 3 9.41 -17.74 17.74
C ARG A 3 10.34 -16.92 16.86
N ILE A 4 10.07 -16.92 15.57
CA ILE A 4 10.76 -16.09 14.58
C ILE A 4 9.80 -14.96 14.18
N VAL A 5 10.31 -13.74 14.08
CA VAL A 5 9.60 -12.58 13.53
C VAL A 5 10.32 -12.16 12.26
N LEU A 6 9.57 -12.05 11.15
CA LEU A 6 10.05 -11.50 9.89
C LEU A 6 9.49 -10.09 9.74
N ARG A 7 10.38 -9.11 9.57
CA ARG A 7 10.03 -7.73 9.26
C ARG A 7 10.60 -7.39 7.88
N LEU A 8 9.73 -6.92 6.99
CA LEU A 8 10.16 -6.38 5.70
C LEU A 8 10.77 -4.99 5.92
N GLY A 9 12.03 -4.84 5.51
CA GLY A 9 12.77 -3.58 5.60
C GLY A 9 12.65 -2.72 4.34
N GLU A 10 13.46 -1.66 4.25
CA GLU A 10 13.46 -0.71 3.13
C GLU A 10 13.70 -1.34 1.75
N GLU A 11 14.41 -2.47 1.69
CA GLU A 11 14.63 -3.24 0.45
C GLU A 11 13.34 -3.79 -0.19
N PHE A 12 12.22 -3.81 0.55
CA PHE A 12 10.90 -4.22 0.07
C PHE A 12 9.91 -3.04 0.04
N SER A 13 10.43 -1.83 -0.18
CA SER A 13 9.66 -0.59 -0.17
C SER A 13 9.70 0.18 -1.51
N ARG A 14 9.91 -0.49 -2.64
CA ARG A 14 9.88 0.15 -3.97
C ARG A 14 8.44 0.40 -4.46
N ILE A 15 8.27 1.50 -5.19
CA ILE A 15 7.04 1.85 -5.93
C ILE A 15 7.44 2.29 -7.33
N GLU A 16 6.79 1.75 -8.36
CA GLU A 16 7.00 2.13 -9.75
C GLU A 16 5.69 2.20 -10.53
N PRO A 17 5.53 3.16 -11.46
CA PRO A 17 4.38 3.19 -12.35
C PRO A 17 4.47 2.05 -13.38
N VAL A 18 3.31 1.51 -13.76
CA VAL A 18 3.16 0.51 -14.82
C VAL A 18 2.07 1.01 -15.76
N GLY A 19 2.47 1.59 -16.90
CA GLY A 19 1.53 2.30 -17.78
C GLY A 19 1.02 3.61 -17.16
N ASP A 20 -0.15 4.06 -17.61
CA ASP A 20 -0.66 5.39 -17.26
C ASP A 20 -1.45 5.44 -15.95
N THR A 21 -2.08 4.32 -15.55
CA THR A 21 -3.05 4.29 -14.44
C THR A 21 -2.77 3.24 -13.38
N ALA A 22 -1.67 2.48 -13.49
CA ALA A 22 -1.36 1.42 -12.52
C ALA A 22 -0.01 1.65 -11.83
N LEU A 23 0.08 1.16 -10.59
CA LEU A 23 1.30 1.16 -9.78
C LEU A 23 1.66 -0.27 -9.40
N ARG A 24 2.95 -0.59 -9.48
CA ARG A 24 3.53 -1.76 -8.81
C ARG A 24 4.25 -1.29 -7.56
N ALA A 25 3.90 -1.88 -6.42
CA ALA A 25 4.48 -1.54 -5.14
C ALA A 25 4.82 -2.81 -4.35
N GLU A 26 5.95 -2.79 -3.65
CA GLU A 26 6.39 -3.89 -2.80
C GLU A 26 5.64 -3.92 -1.47
N SER A 27 5.60 -5.08 -0.81
CA SER A 27 4.75 -5.33 0.36
C SER A 27 5.17 -4.57 1.62
N GLY A 28 6.40 -4.06 1.70
CA GLY A 28 6.90 -3.22 2.78
C GLY A 28 6.53 -1.75 2.67
N VAL A 29 6.03 -1.29 1.52
CA VAL A 29 5.59 0.11 1.31
C VAL A 29 4.49 0.48 2.30
N THR A 30 4.64 1.60 3.01
CA THR A 30 3.56 2.11 3.86
C THR A 30 2.41 2.65 3.02
N LEU A 31 1.17 2.50 3.49
CA LEU A 31 0.00 3.03 2.78
C LEU A 31 0.06 4.55 2.61
N SER A 32 0.56 5.28 3.61
CA SER A 32 0.80 6.72 3.50
C SER A 32 1.71 7.07 2.32
N ARG A 33 2.81 6.33 2.14
CA ARG A 33 3.74 6.57 1.03
C ARG A 33 3.14 6.18 -0.31
N LEU A 34 2.40 5.07 -0.39
CA LEU A 34 1.72 4.63 -1.61
C LEU A 34 0.67 5.65 -2.05
N THR A 35 -0.20 6.09 -1.14
CA THR A 35 -1.24 7.09 -1.42
C THR A 35 -0.63 8.42 -1.86
N SER A 36 0.42 8.91 -1.19
CA SER A 36 1.13 10.13 -1.62
C SER A 36 1.79 9.98 -3.00
N PHE A 37 2.35 8.81 -3.31
CA PHE A 37 2.97 8.56 -4.62
C PHE A 37 1.92 8.55 -5.75
N ALA A 38 0.75 7.95 -5.50
CA ALA A 38 -0.38 7.93 -6.42
C ALA A 38 -0.94 9.36 -6.64
N ALA A 39 -1.16 10.10 -5.56
CA ALA A 39 -1.66 11.48 -5.62
C ALA A 39 -0.71 12.41 -6.40
N ALA A 40 0.60 12.28 -6.21
CA ALA A 40 1.61 13.05 -6.96
C ALA A 40 1.59 12.78 -8.48
N ARG A 41 0.91 11.71 -8.91
CA ARG A 41 0.71 11.33 -10.32
C ARG A 41 -0.72 11.56 -10.80
N SER A 42 -1.54 12.25 -10.02
CA SER A 42 -2.96 12.48 -10.31
C SER A 42 -3.76 11.18 -10.49
N LEU A 43 -3.34 10.09 -9.83
CA LEU A 43 -4.11 8.85 -9.74
C LEU A 43 -5.11 8.95 -8.59
N ALA A 44 -6.33 8.49 -8.83
CA ALA A 44 -7.41 8.41 -7.86
C ALA A 44 -7.70 6.96 -7.45
N GLY A 45 -8.49 6.75 -6.40
CA GLY A 45 -8.98 5.45 -5.92
C GLY A 45 -8.37 4.99 -4.60
N LEU A 46 -7.18 5.48 -4.24
CA LEU A 46 -6.50 5.11 -3.00
C LEU A 46 -6.73 6.09 -1.84
N GLU A 47 -7.65 7.05 -1.97
CA GLU A 47 -7.92 8.08 -0.96
C GLU A 47 -8.32 7.47 0.39
N PHE A 48 -9.08 6.37 0.35
CA PHE A 48 -9.52 5.65 1.54
C PHE A 48 -8.35 5.16 2.41
N ALA A 49 -7.20 4.86 1.80
CA ALA A 49 -6.07 4.22 2.46
C ALA A 49 -5.09 5.21 3.12
N HIS A 50 -5.21 6.52 2.88
CA HIS A 50 -4.19 7.50 3.28
C HIS A 50 -3.91 7.51 4.80
N GLY A 51 -4.97 7.37 5.61
CA GLY A 51 -4.88 7.37 7.07
C GLY A 51 -4.66 6.00 7.71
N ILE A 52 -4.63 4.91 6.93
CA ILE A 52 -4.52 3.55 7.47
C ILE A 52 -3.04 3.25 7.79
N PRO A 53 -2.69 2.89 9.03
CA PRO A 53 -1.31 2.55 9.38
C PRO A 53 -0.91 1.18 8.81
N GLY A 54 0.41 0.95 8.71
CA GLY A 54 0.98 -0.33 8.26
C GLY A 54 1.42 -0.31 6.80
N THR A 55 1.73 -1.50 6.30
CA THR A 55 2.29 -1.70 4.95
C THR A 55 1.26 -2.29 3.99
N LEU A 56 1.52 -2.13 2.69
CA LEU A 56 0.70 -2.65 1.61
C LEU A 56 0.46 -4.16 1.75
N GLY A 57 1.47 -4.94 2.12
CA GLY A 57 1.32 -6.39 2.27
C GLY A 57 0.30 -6.79 3.34
N GLY A 58 0.32 -6.12 4.49
CA GLY A 58 -0.66 -6.33 5.54
C GLY A 58 -2.06 -5.85 5.11
N ALA A 59 -2.11 -4.71 4.43
CA ALA A 59 -3.35 -4.13 3.95
C ALA A 59 -4.06 -5.00 2.90
N VAL A 60 -3.33 -5.54 1.93
CA VAL A 60 -3.88 -6.51 0.96
C VAL A 60 -4.35 -7.77 1.67
N SER A 61 -3.55 -8.31 2.60
CA SER A 61 -3.89 -9.53 3.34
C SER A 61 -5.18 -9.39 4.16
N MET A 62 -5.48 -8.19 4.64
CA MET A 62 -6.68 -7.90 5.42
C MET A 62 -7.81 -7.26 4.61
N ASN A 63 -7.61 -7.02 3.31
CA ASN A 63 -8.48 -6.18 2.49
C ASN A 63 -8.84 -4.87 3.21
N ALA A 64 -7.81 -4.13 3.64
CA ALA A 64 -7.97 -2.94 4.46
C ALA A 64 -8.89 -1.92 3.78
N GLY A 65 -9.78 -1.30 4.56
CA GLY A 65 -10.73 -0.33 4.06
C GLY A 65 -11.11 0.71 5.12
N ALA A 66 -11.50 1.89 4.64
CA ALA A 66 -11.99 3.01 5.45
C ALA A 66 -12.85 3.92 4.56
N TYR A 67 -13.66 4.80 5.16
CA TYR A 67 -14.41 5.83 4.42
C TYR A 67 -15.27 5.29 3.23
N GLY A 68 -15.65 4.01 3.26
CA GLY A 68 -16.46 3.38 2.21
C GLY A 68 -15.70 2.77 1.03
N GLY A 69 -14.36 2.77 1.03
CA GLY A 69 -13.53 2.07 0.06
C GLY A 69 -12.59 1.03 0.70
N GLU A 70 -12.14 0.07 -0.08
CA GLU A 70 -11.27 -1.04 0.36
C GLU A 70 -10.29 -1.51 -0.72
N MET A 71 -9.26 -2.27 -0.33
CA MET A 71 -8.17 -2.68 -1.23
C MET A 71 -8.62 -3.39 -2.51
N LYS A 72 -9.72 -4.14 -2.46
CA LYS A 72 -10.24 -4.83 -3.66
C LYS A 72 -10.92 -3.91 -4.68
N ASP A 73 -11.20 -2.66 -4.33
CA ASP A 73 -11.91 -1.71 -5.22
C ASP A 73 -10.97 -1.08 -6.25
N VAL A 74 -9.65 -1.28 -6.12
CA VAL A 74 -8.60 -0.71 -6.96
C VAL A 74 -7.61 -1.74 -7.47
#